data_AF-A0A523L8N1-F1
#
_entry.id   AF-A0A523L8N1-F1
#
_cell.length_a   1.000
_cell.length_b   1.000
_cell.length_c   1.000
_cell.angle_alpha   90.00
_cell.angle_beta   90.00
_cell.angle_gamma   90.00
#
_symmetry.space_group_name_H-M   'P 1'
#
loop_
_entity.id
_entity.type
_entity.pdbx_description
1 polymer ?
#
loop_
_entity_poly.entity_id
_entity_poly.type
_entity_poly.pdbx_seq_one_letter_code
_entity_poly.pdbx_strand_id
1 'polypeptide(L)'
;MRSDNRPEGTESCPRRFEDLSFDEWKNLYDAKPEHFEKCRRKLINDLVESAPERTKARLKGLIFQMDAESQRSKSLEAYNMRLAAMMMDTLGELKVQLKRLVGKDSRNTVQDQIPVKTATVLSFNRVTKAGKDNS
;
A
#
# COMPACT_ATOMS: atom_id res chain seq x y z
N MET A 1 -25.02 -15.65 25.63
CA MET A 1 -24.41 -16.94 25.23
C MET A 1 -24.93 -17.29 23.85
N ARG A 2 -24.13 -17.12 22.80
CA ARG A 2 -24.50 -17.57 21.45
C ARG A 2 -23.75 -18.87 21.19
N SER A 3 -24.47 -19.98 21.26
CA SER A 3 -23.97 -21.28 20.87
C SER A 3 -24.01 -21.33 19.34
N ASP A 4 -22.89 -21.03 18.68
CA ASP A 4 -22.71 -21.32 17.27
C ASP A 4 -22.46 -22.83 17.11
N ASN A 5 -23.54 -23.56 16.86
CA ASN A 5 -23.46 -24.91 16.30
C ASN A 5 -22.87 -24.81 14.88
N ARG A 6 -21.54 -24.90 14.75
CA ARG A 6 -20.89 -25.12 13.46
C ARG A 6 -20.94 -26.63 13.18
N PRO A 7 -21.67 -27.09 12.15
CA PRO A 7 -21.59 -28.50 11.76
C PRO A 7 -20.16 -28.79 11.30
N GLU A 8 -19.52 -29.75 11.94
CA GLU A 8 -18.26 -30.33 11.49
C GLU A 8 -18.47 -30.91 10.09
N GLY A 9 -17.69 -30.46 9.10
CA GLY A 9 -17.62 -31.11 7.79
C GLY A 9 -18.06 -30.32 6.55
N THR A 10 -18.23 -29.00 6.57
CA THR A 10 -18.40 -28.23 5.31
C THR A 10 -17.17 -27.41 5.00
N GLU A 11 -16.61 -27.63 3.82
CA GLU A 11 -15.57 -26.86 3.12
C GLU A 11 -16.01 -25.41 2.81
N SER A 12 -16.54 -24.72 3.81
CA SER A 12 -17.15 -23.42 3.68
C SER A 12 -16.25 -22.37 4.29
N CYS A 13 -16.09 -21.30 3.54
CA CYS A 13 -15.27 -20.19 3.96
C CYS A 13 -15.85 -19.50 5.20
N PRO A 14 -15.02 -19.10 6.19
CA PRO A 14 -15.49 -18.29 7.31
C PRO A 14 -16.16 -17.01 6.81
N ARG A 15 -17.06 -16.44 7.64
CA ARG A 15 -17.78 -15.21 7.32
C ARG A 15 -17.00 -13.96 7.71
N ARG A 16 -16.16 -14.06 8.73
CA ARG A 16 -15.28 -13.00 9.23
C ARG A 16 -13.90 -13.57 9.57
N PHE A 17 -12.90 -12.69 9.70
CA PHE A 17 -11.54 -13.10 10.03
C PHE A 17 -11.42 -13.74 11.42
N GLU A 18 -12.27 -13.31 12.36
CA GLU A 18 -12.26 -13.75 13.76
C GLU A 18 -12.98 -15.10 13.98
N ASP A 19 -13.65 -15.63 12.95
CA ASP A 19 -14.39 -16.90 13.05
C ASP A 19 -13.46 -18.13 13.03
N LEU A 20 -12.15 -17.93 12.85
CA LEU A 20 -11.10 -18.95 12.93
C LEU A 20 -9.90 -18.38 13.72
N SER A 21 -9.29 -19.22 14.54
CA SER A 21 -8.02 -18.94 15.21
C SER A 21 -6.85 -18.95 14.22
N PHE A 22 -5.71 -18.41 14.65
CA PHE A 22 -4.48 -18.43 13.86
C PHE A 22 -4.05 -19.86 13.47
N ASP A 23 -4.11 -20.79 14.43
CA ASP A 23 -3.72 -22.18 14.19
C ASP A 23 -4.63 -22.87 13.18
N GLU A 24 -5.94 -22.58 13.20
CA GLU A 24 -6.88 -23.10 12.20
C GLU A 24 -6.61 -22.53 10.81
N TRP A 25 -6.31 -21.23 10.70
CA TRP A 25 -5.91 -20.61 9.44
C TRP A 25 -4.62 -21.22 8.88
N LYS A 26 -3.64 -21.46 9.75
CA LYS A 26 -2.37 -22.09 9.38
C LYS A 26 -2.60 -23.53 8.89
N ASN A 27 -3.36 -24.32 9.64
CA ASN A 27 -3.71 -25.68 9.26
C ASN A 27 -4.43 -25.73 7.90
N LEU A 28 -5.32 -24.76 7.64
CA LEU A 28 -6.00 -24.63 6.35
C LEU A 28 -5.02 -24.32 5.20
N TYR A 29 -4.06 -23.44 5.43
CA TYR A 29 -3.02 -23.11 4.44
C TYR A 29 -2.13 -24.32 4.13
N ASP A 30 -1.66 -25.03 5.17
CA ASP A 30 -0.79 -26.18 5.02
C ASP A 30 -1.49 -27.36 4.33
N ALA A 31 -2.79 -27.57 4.61
CA ALA A 31 -3.56 -28.67 4.02
C ALA A 31 -4.11 -28.36 2.62
N LYS A 32 -4.63 -27.14 2.39
CA LYS A 32 -5.33 -26.74 1.16
C LYS A 32 -5.06 -25.26 0.82
N PRO A 33 -3.89 -24.92 0.27
CA PRO A 33 -3.48 -23.53 0.03
C PRO A 33 -4.41 -22.79 -0.95
N GLU A 34 -4.93 -23.46 -1.98
CA GLU A 34 -5.87 -22.84 -2.92
C GLU A 34 -7.21 -22.47 -2.26
N HIS A 35 -7.69 -23.32 -1.34
CA HIS A 35 -8.92 -23.05 -0.60
C HIS A 35 -8.73 -21.87 0.36
N PHE A 36 -7.58 -21.83 1.05
CA PHE A 36 -7.18 -20.68 1.86
C PHE A 36 -7.20 -19.38 1.05
N GLU A 37 -6.58 -19.35 -0.13
CA GLU A 37 -6.51 -18.14 -0.96
C GLU A 37 -7.88 -17.72 -1.54
N LYS A 38 -8.74 -18.69 -1.86
CA LYS A 38 -10.14 -18.41 -2.21
C LYS A 38 -10.85 -17.73 -1.03
N CYS A 39 -10.57 -18.21 0.18
CA CYS A 39 -11.19 -17.70 1.37
C CYS A 39 -10.75 -16.30 1.76
N ARG A 40 -9.42 -16.08 1.78
CA ARG A 40 -8.81 -14.79 1.99
C ARG A 40 -9.41 -13.73 1.06
N ARG A 41 -9.48 -14.04 -0.25
CA ARG A 41 -10.06 -13.11 -1.24
C ARG A 41 -11.54 -12.80 -0.99
N LYS A 42 -12.34 -13.81 -0.62
CA LYS A 42 -13.75 -13.60 -0.29
C LYS A 42 -13.91 -12.61 0.88
N LEU A 43 -13.22 -12.87 1.99
CA LEU A 43 -13.28 -12.00 3.18
C LEU A 43 -12.82 -10.57 2.88
N ILE A 44 -11.76 -10.42 2.09
CA ILE A 44 -11.28 -9.09 1.66
C ILE A 44 -12.32 -8.39 0.79
N ASN A 45 -12.95 -9.07 -0.16
CA ASN A 45 -13.97 -8.47 -1.01
C ASN A 45 -15.20 -8.04 -0.20
N ASP A 46 -15.64 -8.87 0.73
CA ASP A 46 -16.75 -8.54 1.63
C ASP A 46 -16.42 -7.30 2.48
N LEU A 47 -15.17 -7.19 2.97
CA LEU A 47 -14.69 -5.99 3.67
C LEU A 47 -14.71 -4.75 2.77
N VAL A 48 -14.20 -4.85 1.54
CA VAL A 48 -14.17 -3.73 0.59
C VAL A 48 -15.58 -3.28 0.24
N GLU A 49 -16.51 -4.20 0.01
CA GLU A 49 -17.88 -3.84 -0.34
C GLU A 49 -18.64 -3.20 0.83
N SER A 50 -18.29 -3.55 2.07
CA SER A 50 -18.82 -2.89 3.28
C SER A 50 -18.27 -1.48 3.53
N ALA A 51 -17.15 -1.11 2.89
CA ALA A 51 -16.50 0.18 3.11
C ALA A 51 -17.24 1.34 2.43
N PRO A 52 -17.09 2.59 2.92
CA PRO A 52 -17.66 3.76 2.26
C PRO A 52 -17.16 3.93 0.82
N GLU A 53 -18.03 4.37 -0.09
CA GLU A 53 -17.74 4.46 -1.52
C GLU A 53 -16.48 5.28 -1.84
N ARG A 54 -16.29 6.40 -1.12
CA ARG A 54 -15.10 7.27 -1.24
C ARG A 54 -13.77 6.54 -1.02
N THR A 55 -13.77 5.45 -0.25
CA THR A 55 -12.58 4.68 0.12
C THR A 55 -12.42 3.38 -0.66
N LYS A 56 -13.49 2.86 -1.29
CA LYS A 56 -13.46 1.57 -1.99
C LYS A 56 -12.38 1.49 -3.07
N ALA A 57 -12.27 2.52 -3.92
CA ALA A 57 -11.27 2.57 -4.97
C ALA A 57 -9.84 2.51 -4.42
N ARG A 58 -9.57 3.24 -3.32
CA ARG A 58 -8.26 3.24 -2.66
C ARG A 58 -7.94 1.88 -2.04
N LEU A 59 -8.91 1.22 -1.42
CA LEU A 59 -8.77 -0.11 -0.84
C LEU A 59 -8.46 -1.16 -1.92
N LYS A 60 -9.21 -1.17 -3.03
CA LYS A 60 -8.97 -2.05 -4.18
C LYS A 60 -7.55 -1.90 -4.72
N GLY A 61 -7.08 -0.66 -4.87
CA GLY A 61 -5.71 -0.39 -5.29
C GLY A 61 -4.65 -0.89 -4.31
N LEU A 62 -4.88 -0.76 -3.00
CA LEU A 62 -3.96 -1.26 -1.97
C LEU A 62 -3.87 -2.79 -1.99
N ILE A 63 -5.02 -3.46 -2.08
CA ILE A 63 -5.10 -4.92 -2.17
C ILE A 63 -4.36 -5.42 -3.41
N PHE A 64 -4.57 -4.76 -4.57
CA PHE A 64 -3.85 -5.07 -5.80
C PHE A 64 -2.32 -4.97 -5.63
N GLN A 65 -1.83 -3.91 -4.97
CA GLN A 65 -0.39 -3.76 -4.71
C GLN A 65 0.13 -4.89 -3.81
N MET A 66 -0.62 -5.26 -2.77
CA MET A 66 -0.25 -6.35 -1.88
C MET A 66 -0.23 -7.71 -2.59
N ASP A 67 -1.23 -7.99 -3.42
CA ASP A 67 -1.30 -9.24 -4.19
C ASP A 67 -0.16 -9.30 -5.23
N ALA A 68 0.17 -8.18 -5.88
CA ALA A 68 1.29 -8.10 -6.80
C ALA A 68 2.64 -8.32 -6.11
N GLU A 69 2.85 -7.75 -4.91
CA GLU A 69 4.06 -8.00 -4.14
C GLU A 69 4.14 -9.45 -3.63
N SER A 70 3.00 -10.07 -3.32
CA SER A 70 2.96 -11.50 -2.98
C SER A 70 3.42 -12.37 -4.15
N GLN A 71 2.91 -12.11 -5.35
CA GLN A 71 3.30 -12.85 -6.58
C GLN A 71 4.76 -12.61 -6.98
N ARG A 72 5.29 -11.41 -6.71
CA ARG A 72 6.68 -11.04 -7.04
C ARG A 72 7.69 -11.60 -6.04
N SER A 73 7.26 -11.85 -4.80
CA SER A 73 8.15 -12.28 -3.72
C SER A 73 8.57 -13.74 -3.91
N LYS A 74 9.87 -14.00 -3.77
CA LYS A 74 10.43 -15.35 -3.90
C LYS A 74 10.17 -16.24 -2.67
N SER A 75 9.75 -15.63 -1.56
CA SER A 75 9.44 -16.30 -0.30
C SER A 75 8.43 -15.49 0.52
N LEU A 76 7.75 -16.16 1.46
CA LEU A 76 6.79 -15.54 2.37
C LEU A 76 7.45 -14.51 3.30
N GLU A 77 8.67 -14.76 3.75
CA GLU A 77 9.43 -13.83 4.59
C GLU A 77 9.75 -12.54 3.86
N ALA A 78 10.17 -12.63 2.60
CA ALA A 78 10.44 -11.46 1.76
C ALA A 78 9.18 -10.62 1.54
N TYR A 79 8.03 -11.28 1.30
CA TYR A 79 6.74 -10.62 1.20
C TYR A 79 6.37 -9.87 2.48
N ASN A 80 6.44 -10.54 3.64
CA ASN A 80 6.07 -9.94 4.93
C ASN A 80 6.97 -8.75 5.28
N MET A 81 8.27 -8.84 5.01
CA MET A 81 9.20 -7.73 5.22
C MET A 81 8.89 -6.55 4.31
N ARG A 82 8.60 -6.82 3.03
CA ARG A 82 8.23 -5.79 2.06
C ARG A 82 6.91 -5.12 2.45
N LEU A 83 5.93 -5.91 2.85
CA LEU A 83 4.63 -5.43 3.31
C LEU A 83 4.77 -4.53 4.54
N ALA A 84 5.54 -4.95 5.54
CA ALA A 84 5.81 -4.16 6.74
C ALA A 84 6.48 -2.82 6.40
N ALA A 85 7.44 -2.80 5.47
CA ALA A 85 8.06 -1.57 4.99
C ALA A 85 7.03 -0.63 4.33
N MET A 86 6.21 -1.13 3.40
CA MET A 86 5.15 -0.33 2.76
C MET A 86 4.18 0.29 3.77
N MET A 87 3.76 -0.50 4.77
CA MET A 87 2.89 0.00 5.83
C MET A 87 3.57 1.09 6.66
N MET A 88 4.84 0.92 7.01
CA MET A 88 5.57 1.92 7.78
C MET A 88 5.86 3.20 7.00
N ASP A 89 6.09 3.11 5.70
CA ASP A 89 6.25 4.27 4.82
C ASP A 89 4.98 5.13 4.85
N THR A 90 3.80 4.51 4.68
CA THR A 90 2.52 5.23 4.74
C THR A 90 2.24 5.87 6.11
N LEU A 91 2.65 5.20 7.20
CA LEU A 91 2.55 5.76 8.54
C LEU A 91 3.52 6.94 8.72
N GLY A 92 4.72 6.86 8.15
CA GLY A 92 5.69 7.94 8.13
C GLY A 92 5.15 9.19 7.43
N GLU A 93 4.58 9.02 6.25
CA GLU A 93 3.92 10.09 5.50
C GLU A 93 2.79 10.73 6.32
N LEU A 94 1.93 9.92 6.93
CA LEU A 94 0.85 10.41 7.78
C LEU A 94 1.40 11.21 8.97
N LYS A 95 2.43 10.72 9.64
CA LYS A 95 3.09 11.46 10.75
C LYS A 95 3.62 12.81 10.30
N VAL A 96 4.22 12.90 9.11
CA VAL A 96 4.71 14.17 8.55
C VAL A 96 3.55 15.12 8.27
N GLN A 97 2.46 14.63 7.66
CA GLN A 97 1.27 15.46 7.40
C GLN A 97 0.62 15.93 8.70
N LEU A 98 0.52 15.06 9.70
CA LEU A 98 -0.08 15.38 10.98
C LEU A 98 0.77 16.40 11.75
N LYS A 99 2.10 16.26 11.76
CA LYS A 99 3.01 17.29 12.30
C LYS A 99 2.85 18.62 11.59
N ARG A 100 2.66 18.64 10.27
CA ARG A 100 2.40 19.88 9.51
C ARG A 100 1.08 20.52 9.89
N LEU A 101 0.04 19.73 10.18
CA LEU A 101 -1.27 20.24 10.58
C LEU A 101 -1.26 20.75 12.03
N VAL A 102 -0.64 20.00 12.95
CA VAL A 102 -0.53 20.38 14.38
C VAL A 102 0.46 21.54 14.58
N GLY A 103 1.58 21.54 13.85
CA GLY A 103 2.57 22.62 13.92
C GLY A 103 2.13 23.93 13.26
N LYS A 104 0.97 23.96 12.59
CA LYS A 104 0.38 25.18 12.00
C LYS A 104 -0.30 26.10 13.02
N ASP A 105 -0.46 25.66 14.27
CA ASP A 105 -0.90 26.55 15.36
C ASP A 105 0.22 27.47 15.87
N SER A 106 1.48 27.17 15.54
CA SER A 106 2.62 28.05 15.81
C SER A 106 2.85 29.01 14.64
N ARG A 107 2.07 30.08 14.58
CA ARG A 107 2.44 31.26 13.78
C ARG A 107 3.75 31.83 14.32
N ASN A 108 4.72 32.00 13.40
CA ASN A 108 6.05 32.62 13.53
C ASN A 108 7.13 31.86 14.31
N THR A 109 8.10 31.27 13.60
CA THR A 109 9.53 31.67 13.63
C THR A 109 10.33 30.97 12.51
N VAL A 110 10.82 31.77 11.56
CA VAL A 110 12.17 31.73 10.93
C VAL A 110 12.78 30.37 10.50
N GLN A 111 13.01 30.27 9.18
CA GLN A 111 13.98 29.41 8.45
C GLN A 111 13.91 27.88 8.60
N ASP A 112 13.37 27.25 7.56
CA ASP A 112 14.04 26.08 6.94
C ASP A 112 14.01 26.26 5.42
N GLN A 113 14.87 27.14 4.92
CA GLN A 113 15.29 27.09 3.52
C GLN A 113 16.21 25.89 3.39
N ILE A 114 15.66 24.70 3.15
CA ILE A 114 16.44 23.62 2.56
C ILE A 114 16.86 24.14 1.19
N PRO A 115 18.16 24.29 0.89
CA PRO A 115 18.59 24.74 -0.43
C PRO A 115 18.20 23.66 -1.43
N VAL A 116 17.06 23.86 -2.10
CA VAL A 116 16.71 23.10 -3.29
C VAL A 116 17.81 23.37 -4.30
N LYS A 117 18.68 22.38 -4.53
CA LYS A 117 19.61 22.38 -5.66
C LYS A 117 18.78 22.36 -6.95
N THR A 118 18.32 23.53 -7.38
CA THR A 118 17.73 23.71 -8.69
C THR A 118 18.83 23.56 -9.73
N ALA A 119 18.62 22.71 -10.72
CA ALA A 119 19.57 22.52 -11.80
C ALA A 119 19.85 23.85 -12.51
N THR A 120 21.13 24.14 -12.75
CA THR A 120 21.56 25.30 -13.52
C THR A 120 21.25 25.03 -15.00
N VAL A 121 20.25 25.73 -15.54
CA VAL A 121 19.91 25.67 -16.97
C VAL A 121 21.02 26.37 -17.75
N LEU A 122 21.77 25.59 -18.55
CA LEU A 122 22.75 26.14 -19.48
C LEU A 122 22.00 26.73 -20.68
N SER A 123 22.21 28.01 -20.96
CA SER A 123 21.74 28.66 -22.18
C SER A 123 22.65 28.28 -23.34
N PHE A 124 22.06 27.85 -24.46
CA PHE A 124 22.80 27.62 -25.69
C PHE A 124 22.61 28.82 -26.62
N ASN A 125 23.70 29.52 -26.91
CA ASN A 125 23.73 30.52 -27.98
C ASN A 125 23.61 29.78 -29.32
N ARG A 126 22.56 30.06 -30.10
CA ARG A 126 22.50 29.65 -31.50
C ARG A 126 23.60 30.38 -32.26
N VAL A 127 24.60 29.65 -32.72
CA VAL A 127 25.54 30.15 -33.72
C VAL A 127 24.79 30.26 -35.03
N THR A 128 24.47 31.47 -35.47
CA THR A 128 24.10 31.75 -36.85
C THR A 128 25.39 31.77 -37.67
N LYS A 129 25.65 30.73 -38.47
CA LYS A 129 26.60 30.81 -39.58
C LYS A 129 26.00 31.78 -40.62
N ALA A 130 26.39 33.05 -40.55
CA ALA A 130 26.25 33.95 -41.68
C ALA A 130 27.42 33.67 -42.64
N GLY A 131 27.08 33.46 -43.90
CA GLY A 131 27.99 33.04 -44.96
C GLY A 131 29.12 34.03 -45.17
N LYS A 132 30.29 33.44 -45.38
CA LYS A 132 31.34 33.95 -46.26
C LYS A 132 30.73 34.23 -47.64
N ASP A 133 31.06 35.38 -48.24
CA ASP A 133 31.00 35.83 -49.66
C ASP A 133 31.05 37.38 -49.58
N ASN A 134 31.88 38.19 -50.26
CA ASN A 134 32.78 38.04 -51.40
C ASN A 134 33.84 39.17 -51.39
N SER A 135 34.94 38.87 -52.09
CA SER A 135 35.91 39.72 -52.84
C SER A 135 36.01 41.22 -52.58
#